data_AF-A0A373GEC4-F1
#
_entry.id   AF-A0A373GEC4-F1
#
_cell.length_a   1.000
_cell.length_b   1.000
_cell.length_c   1.000
_cell.angle_alpha   90.00
_cell.angle_beta   90.00
_cell.angle_gamma   90.00
#
_symmetry.space_group_name_H-M   'P 1'
#
loop_
_entity.id
_entity.type
_entity.pdbx_description
1 polymer ?
#
loop_
_entity_poly.entity_id
_entity_poly.type
_entity_poly.pdbx_seq_one_letter_code
_entity_poly.pdbx_strand_id
1 'polypeptide(L)' 'MVNKKQKVTIYWNTRHIKLEDIPEVKRRIRERFGIPNHTTVNGETDCYIREEDMELLRETEKRGFIQIRNKPA' A
#
# COMPACT_ATOMS: atom_id res chain seq x y z
N MET A 1 -20.24 -0.71 -15.12
CA MET A 1 -19.32 -1.60 -14.38
C MET A 1 -19.06 -0.96 -13.04
N VAL A 2 -19.40 -1.61 -11.93
CA VAL A 2 -19.22 -1.01 -10.59
C VAL A 2 -17.73 -1.10 -10.25
N ASN A 3 -17.06 0.05 -10.13
CA ASN A 3 -15.69 0.16 -9.61
C ASN A 3 -15.68 -0.24 -8.13
N LYS A 4 -15.73 -1.55 -7.87
CA LYS A 4 -15.76 -2.11 -6.53
C LYS A 4 -14.39 -1.87 -5.89
N LYS A 5 -14.40 -1.35 -4.67
CA LYS A 5 -13.18 -1.07 -3.90
C LYS A 5 -13.17 -1.85 -2.61
N GLN A 6 -12.00 -2.27 -2.18
CA GLN A 6 -11.75 -2.95 -0.92
C GLN A 6 -11.03 -2.01 0.04
N LYS A 7 -11.53 -1.91 1.27
CA LYS A 7 -10.84 -1.17 2.33
C LYS A 7 -9.68 -2.02 2.85
N VAL A 8 -8.49 -1.44 2.87
CA VAL A 8 -7.27 -2.10 3.36
C VAL A 8 -6.44 -1.13 4.19
N THR A 9 -5.61 -1.68 5.07
CA THR A 9 -4.58 -0.93 5.79
C THR A 9 -3.22 -1.35 5.26
N ILE A 10 -2.43 -0.41 4.75
CA ILE A 10 -1.10 -0.64 4.21
C ILE A 10 -0.05 -0.27 5.26
N TYR A 11 0.77 -1.22 5.68
CA TYR A 11 1.98 -0.95 6.46
C TYR A 11 3.18 -0.84 5.52
N TRP A 12 3.94 0.26 5.62
CA TRP A 12 5.09 0.50 4.76
C TRP A 12 6.33 -0.23 5.30
N ASN A 13 6.73 -1.32 4.64
CA ASN A 13 7.92 -2.08 5.03
C ASN A 13 9.15 -1.57 4.28
N THR A 14 9.91 -0.69 4.93
CA THR A 14 11.10 -0.06 4.32
C THR A 14 12.40 -0.72 4.75
N ARG A 15 12.38 -1.84 5.48
CA ARG A 15 13.58 -2.43 6.10
C ARG A 15 14.64 -2.92 5.10
N HIS A 16 14.21 -3.31 3.91
CA HIS A 16 15.06 -3.85 2.85
C HIS A 16 15.28 -2.85 1.70
N ILE A 17 14.76 -1.63 1.84
CA ILE A 17 14.87 -0.56 0.85
C ILE A 17 15.96 0.40 1.34
N LYS A 18 16.86 0.84 0.46
CA LYS A 18 17.83 1.88 0.80
C LYS A 18 17.11 3.16 1.20
N LEU A 19 17.64 3.87 2.21
CA LEU A 19 16.99 5.07 2.75
C LEU A 19 16.69 6.14 1.69
N GLU A 20 17.60 6.32 0.73
CA GLU A 20 17.47 7.24 -0.41
C GLU A 20 16.34 6.88 -1.39
N ASP A 21 16.00 5.60 -1.51
CA ASP A 21 14.98 5.10 -2.44
C ASP A 21 13.57 5.10 -1.82
N ILE A 22 13.46 5.13 -0.49
CA ILE A 22 12.17 5.05 0.21
C ILE A 22 11.16 6.10 -0.29
N PRO A 23 11.50 7.39 -0.45
CA PRO A 23 10.55 8.40 -0.91
C PRO A 23 9.98 8.08 -2.29
N GLU A 24 10.84 7.67 -3.23
CA GLU A 24 10.45 7.37 -4.60
C GLU A 24 9.64 6.08 -4.70
N VAL A 25 10.05 5.02 -3.98
CA VAL A 25 9.29 3.77 -3.93
C VAL A 25 7.89 4.02 -3.37
N LYS A 26 7.77 4.76 -2.26
CA LYS A 26 6.47 5.12 -1.69
C LYS A 26 5.63 5.94 -2.67
N ARG A 27 6.22 6.92 -3.37
CA ARG A 27 5.53 7.73 -4.39
C ARG A 27 4.94 6.86 -5.50
N ARG A 28 5.74 5.97 -6.09
CA ARG A 28 5.30 5.09 -7.18
C ARG A 28 4.18 4.13 -6.77
N ILE A 29 4.27 3.56 -5.57
CA ILE A 29 3.21 2.68 -5.03
C ILE A 29 1.93 3.49 -4.80
N ARG A 30 2.03 4.70 -4.23
CA ARG A 30 0.87 5.58 -4.04
C ARG A 30 0.18 5.93 -5.35
N GLU A 31 0.95 6.36 -6.35
CA GLU A 31 0.43 6.71 -7.67
C GLU A 31 -0.22 5.51 -8.38
N ARG A 32 0.40 4.33 -8.29
CA ARG A 32 -0.12 3.12 -8.93
C ARG A 32 -1.46 2.68 -8.36
N PHE A 33 -1.62 2.76 -7.04
CA PHE A 33 -2.78 2.21 -6.33
C PHE A 33 -3.79 3.26 -5.86
N GLY A 34 -3.49 4.55 -6.05
CA GLY A 34 -4.31 5.65 -5.53
C GLY A 34 -4.29 5.75 -4.00
N ILE A 35 -3.17 5.42 -3.36
CA ILE A 35 -3.03 5.49 -1.89
C ILE A 35 -2.73 6.95 -1.50
N PRO A 36 -3.47 7.52 -0.53
CA PRO A 36 -3.25 8.88 -0.06
C PRO A 36 -1.87 9.08 0.58
N ASN A 37 -1.36 10.32 0.53
CA ASN A 37 -0.09 10.70 1.14
C ASN A 37 -0.25 11.03 2.64
N HIS A 38 -0.90 10.15 3.40
CA HIS A 38 -0.87 10.18 4.86
C HIS A 38 -0.27 8.89 5.39
N THR A 39 0.33 8.94 6.56
CA THR A 39 0.86 7.77 7.25
C THR A 39 0.72 8.02 8.75
N THR A 40 0.14 7.08 9.48
CA THR A 40 -0.01 7.15 10.94
C THR A 40 1.35 7.02 11.62
N VAL A 41 1.40 7.34 12.92
CA VAL A 41 2.61 7.14 13.76
C VAL A 41 3.13 5.69 13.69
N ASN A 42 2.23 4.71 13.47
CA ASN A 42 2.58 3.30 13.35
C ASN A 42 3.06 2.88 11.95
N GLY A 43 3.27 3.84 11.03
CA GLY A 43 3.72 3.55 9.66
C GLY A 43 2.63 2.95 8.77
N GLU A 44 1.35 3.17 9.10
CA GLU A 44 0.21 2.62 8.37
C GLU A 44 -0.57 3.69 7.59
N THR A 45 -1.19 3.29 6.48
CA THR A 45 -2.11 4.11 5.68
C THR A 45 -3.38 3.30 5.39
N ASP A 46 -4.52 3.77 5.86
CA ASP A 46 -5.83 3.24 5.48
C ASP A 46 -6.26 3.80 4.11
N CYS A 47 -6.77 2.94 3.23
CA CYS A 47 -7.19 3.35 1.89
C CYS A 47 -8.18 2.37 1.26
N TYR A 48 -8.70 2.76 0.10
CA TYR A 48 -9.56 1.93 -0.73
C TYR A 48 -8.83 1.56 -2.03
N ILE A 49 -8.60 0.28 -2.25
CA ILE A 49 -7.96 -0.24 -3.46
C ILE A 49 -9.03 -0.81 -4.39
N ARG A 50 -8.87 -0.61 -5.69
CA ARG A 50 -9.77 -1.17 -6.69
C ARG A 50 -9.61 -2.68 -6.76
N GLU A 51 -10.70 -3.42 -6.91
CA GLU A 51 -10.66 -4.88 -6.92
C GLU A 51 -9.72 -5.41 -8.02
N GLU A 52 -9.65 -4.74 -9.18
CA GLU A 52 -8.73 -5.08 -10.27
C GLU A 52 -7.23 -4.91 -9.94
N ASP A 53 -6.89 -4.02 -9.00
CA ASP A 53 -5.49 -3.79 -8.61
C ASP A 53 -5.07 -4.66 -7.41
N MET A 54 -5.98 -5.42 -6.81
CA MET A 54 -5.69 -6.23 -5.62
C MET A 54 -4.66 -7.33 -5.88
N GLU A 55 -4.64 -7.92 -7.08
CA GLU A 55 -3.65 -8.93 -7.43
C GLU A 55 -2.24 -8.34 -7.46
N LEU A 56 -2.07 -7.18 -8.10
CA LEU A 56 -0.80 -6.46 -8.16
C LEU A 56 -0.37 -5.92 -6.79
N LEU A 57 -1.33 -5.51 -5.95
CA LEU A 57 -1.05 -5.08 -4.57
C LEU A 57 -0.48 -6.23 -3.73
N ARG A 58 -1.06 -7.44 -3.84
CA ARG A 58 -0.55 -8.64 -3.17
C ARG A 58 0.83 -9.05 -3.68
N GLU A 59 1.09 -8.85 -4.97
CA GLU A 59 2.41 -9.06 -5.56
C GLU A 59 3.45 -8.07 -5.00
N THR A 60 3.06 -6.80 -4.85
CA THR A 60 3.86 -5.75 -4.20
C THR A 60 4.16 -6.08 -2.73
N GLU A 61 3.19 -6.66 -2.02
CA GLU A 61 3.38 -7.20 -0.66
C GLU A 61 4.39 -8.37 -0.66
N LYS A 62 4.25 -9.35 -1.57
CA LYS A 62 5.17 -10.50 -1.67
C LYS A 62 6.62 -10.08 -1.94
N ARG A 63 6.83 -9.01 -2.71
CA ARG A 63 8.17 -8.41 -2.94
C ARG A 63 8.74 -7.72 -1.71
N GLY A 64 7.93 -7.52 -0.67
CA GLY A 64 8.34 -7.01 0.62
C GLY A 64 8.08 -5.51 0.83
N PHE A 65 7.70 -4.74 -0.19
CA PHE A 65 7.58 -3.27 -0.10
C PHE A 65 6.51 -2.78 0.88
N ILE A 66 5.44 -3.56 1.01
CA ILE A 66 4.28 -3.25 1.86
C ILE A 66 3.79 -4.51 2.57
N GLN A 67 2.95 -4.34 3.57
CA GLN A 67 2.15 -5.40 4.16
C GLN A 67 0.69 -4.97 4.21
N ILE A 68 -0.20 -5.79 3.69
CA ILE A 68 -1.64 -5.61 3.72
C ILE A 68 -2.14 -6.14 5.07
N ARG A 69 -2.66 -5.26 5.91
CA ARG A 69 -3.21 -5.60 7.23
C ARG A 69 -4.73 -5.59 7.17
N ASN A 70 -5.33 -6.77 7.32
CA ASN A 70 -6.75 -6.92 7.55
C ASN A 70 -7.01 -6.78 9.05
N LYS A 71 -7.24 -5.55 9.51
CA LYS A 71 -7.75 -5.34 10.87
C LYS A 71 -9.24 -5.68 10.85
N PRO A 72 -9.75 -6.49 11.81
CA PRO A 72 -11.19 -6.67 11.96
C PRO A 72 -11.82 -5.28 12.18
N ALA A 73 -12.96 -5.06 11.52
CA ALA A 73 -13.72 -3.82 11.61
C ALA A 73 -14.37 -3.65 12.99
#